data_AF-A0A6I4UR03-F1
#
_entry.id   AF-A0A6I4UR03-F1
#
_cell.length_a   1.000
_cell.length_b   1.000
_cell.length_c   1.000
_cell.angle_alpha   90.00
_cell.angle_beta   90.00
_cell.angle_gamma   90.00
#
_symmetry.space_group_name_H-M   'P 1'
#
loop_
_entity.id
_entity.type
_entity.pdbx_description
1 polymer ?
#
loop_
_entity_poly.entity_id
_entity_poly.type
_entity_poly.pdbx_seq_one_letter_code
_entity_poly.pdbx_strand_id
1 'polypeptide(L)' 'MKVLITGASGQLGGGLIERMPTIQPITPSEDEATTGRPSFAVLDYSETRAFLGDGPIDWHSNLRLVLNAEKALG' A
#
# COMPACT_ATOMS: atom_id res chain seq x y z
N MET A 1 -19.70 1.24 9.13
CA MET A 1 -18.90 0.29 9.93
C MET A 1 -17.55 0.95 10.25
N LYS A 2 -17.29 1.31 11.51
CA LYS A 2 -16.02 1.95 11.93
C LYS A 2 -15.05 0.84 12.33
N VAL A 3 -14.06 0.56 11.49
CA VAL A 3 -12.97 -0.35 11.85
C VAL A 3 -11.89 0.48 12.52
N LEU A 4 -11.67 0.23 13.82
CA LEU A 4 -10.54 0.74 14.59
C LEU A 4 -9.32 -0.12 14.25
N ILE A 5 -8.33 0.43 13.56
CA ILE A 5 -6.99 -0.18 13.46
C ILE A 5 -6.12 0.50 14.51
N THR A 6 -6.01 -0.12 15.68
CA THR A 6 -5.12 0.32 16.76
C THR A 6 -3.75 -0.32 16.62
N GLY A 7 -2.69 0.49 16.67
CA GLY A 7 -1.34 0.00 16.95
C GLY A 7 -0.25 0.97 16.47
N ALA A 8 0.44 1.61 17.41
CA ALA A 8 1.64 2.42 17.16
C ALA A 8 2.83 1.62 16.57
N SER A 9 2.70 0.30 16.46
CA SER A 9 3.64 -0.61 15.77
C SER A 9 3.05 -1.25 14.50
N GLY A 10 1.83 -0.88 14.12
CA GLY A 10 1.15 -1.38 12.92
C GLY A 10 1.52 -0.60 11.65
N GLN A 11 0.86 -0.90 10.52
CA GLN A 11 1.04 -0.20 9.22
C GLN A 11 0.93 1.33 9.32
N LEU A 12 0.29 1.82 10.37
CA LEU A 12 0.06 3.23 10.67
C LEU A 12 1.20 3.89 11.47
N GLY A 13 1.90 3.13 12.32
CA GLY A 13 2.99 3.64 13.16
C GLY A 13 4.31 3.89 12.43
N GLY A 14 4.44 3.34 11.21
CA GLY A 14 5.56 3.59 10.31
C GLY A 14 5.36 4.80 9.38
N GLY A 15 4.13 5.33 9.27
CA GLY A 15 3.85 6.48 8.42
C GLY A 15 4.37 7.78 9.04
N LEU A 16 4.98 8.64 8.23
CA LEU A 16 5.44 10.01 8.53
C LEU A 16 4.31 10.98 8.96
N ILE A 17 3.15 10.48 9.38
CA ILE A 17 1.96 11.28 9.63
C ILE A 17 1.47 10.99 11.06
N GLU A 18 1.50 12.03 11.91
CA GLU A 18 1.17 11.95 13.34
C GLU A 18 -0.28 11.53 13.61
N ARG A 19 -1.16 11.73 12.63
CA ARG A 19 -2.59 11.44 12.74
C ARG A 19 -3.10 10.80 11.47
N MET A 20 -3.84 9.71 11.61
CA MET A 20 -4.54 9.11 10.47
C MET A 20 -5.61 10.06 9.90
N PRO A 21 -5.55 10.37 8.59
CA PRO A 21 -6.66 11.06 7.93
C PRO A 21 -7.86 10.12 7.78
N THR A 22 -9.04 10.71 7.61
CA THR A 22 -10.22 9.94 7.18
C THR A 22 -10.13 9.74 5.67
N ILE A 23 -10.13 8.48 5.22
CA ILE A 23 -10.05 8.12 3.81
C ILE A 23 -11.47 7.80 3.32
N GLN A 24 -11.96 8.56 2.34
CA GLN A 24 -13.24 8.31 1.69
C GLN A 24 -13.00 7.63 0.34
N PRO A 25 -13.51 6.41 0.12
CA PRO A 25 -13.48 5.78 -1.19
C PRO A 25 -14.31 6.58 -2.20
N ILE A 26 -13.81 6.69 -3.42
CA ILE A 26 -14.51 7.26 -4.57
C ILE A 26 -14.46 6.29 -5.76
N THR A 27 -15.40 6.44 -6.66
CA THR A 27 -15.47 5.76 -7.94
C THR A 27 -14.68 6.52 -9.02
N PRO A 28 -14.20 5.87 -10.08
CA PRO A 28 -13.48 6.56 -11.14
C PRO A 28 -14.28 7.67 -11.84
N SER A 29 -15.61 7.59 -11.83
CA SER A 29 -16.49 8.65 -12.36
C SER A 29 -16.51 9.92 -11.52
N GLU A 30 -16.07 9.86 -10.27
CA GLU A 30 -16.01 11.01 -9.36
C GLU A 30 -14.68 11.80 -9.49
N ASP A 31 -13.71 11.28 -10.24
CA ASP A 31 -12.41 11.93 -10.49
C ASP A 31 -11.98 11.78 -11.96
N GLU A 32 -12.03 12.90 -12.71
CA GLU A 32 -11.62 12.97 -14.11
C GLU A 32 -10.20 12.43 -14.34
N ALA A 33 -9.28 12.59 -13.38
CA ALA A 33 -7.89 12.11 -13.49
C ALA A 33 -7.77 10.57 -13.47
N THR A 34 -8.85 9.87 -13.11
CA THR A 34 -8.93 8.41 -13.10
C THR A 34 -9.77 7.84 -14.24
N THR A 35 -10.37 8.70 -15.07
CA THR A 35 -11.18 8.29 -16.22
C THR A 35 -10.31 7.54 -17.24
N GLY A 36 -10.77 6.36 -17.67
CA GLY A 36 -10.09 5.52 -18.65
C GLY A 36 -8.99 4.61 -18.10
N ARG A 37 -8.71 4.64 -16.79
CA ARG A 37 -7.85 3.61 -16.16
C ARG A 37 -8.57 2.25 -16.19
N PRO A 38 -7.84 1.14 -16.42
CA PRO A 38 -8.41 -0.19 -16.23
C PRO A 38 -8.92 -0.35 -14.80
N SER A 39 -10.10 -0.94 -14.64
CA SER A 39 -10.65 -1.28 -13.31
C SER A 39 -9.81 -2.32 -12.58
N PHE A 40 -9.01 -3.10 -13.31
CA PHE A 40 -8.12 -4.12 -12.78
C PHE A 40 -6.81 -4.13 -13.58
N ALA A 41 -5.69 -3.98 -12.88
CA ALA A 41 -4.35 -3.93 -13.47
C ALA A 41 -3.31 -4.73 -12.65
N VAL A 42 -3.76 -5.73 -11.89
CA VAL A 42 -2.85 -6.62 -11.16
C VAL A 42 -2.12 -7.49 -12.18
N LEU A 43 -0.79 -7.49 -12.09
CA LEU A 43 0.07 -8.30 -12.95
C LEU A 43 0.29 -9.69 -12.32
N ASP A 44 0.37 -10.72 -13.15
CA ASP A 44 0.93 -12.01 -12.74
C ASP A 44 2.45 -11.95 -12.93
N TYR A 45 3.19 -12.19 -11.86
CA TYR A 45 4.65 -12.19 -11.81
C TYR A 45 5.20 -13.54 -11.30
N SER A 46 4.38 -14.60 -11.33
CA SER A 46 4.77 -15.94 -10.88
C SER A 46 6.00 -16.49 -11.62
N GLU A 47 6.07 -16.34 -12.94
CA GLU A 47 7.22 -16.79 -13.75
C GLU A 47 8.51 -16.07 -13.38
N THR A 48 8.45 -14.74 -13.25
CA THR A 48 9.62 -13.94 -12.84
C THR A 48 10.14 -14.35 -11.48
N ARG A 49 9.24 -14.58 -10.52
CA ARG A 49 9.60 -15.02 -9.17
C ARG A 49 10.21 -16.42 -9.16
N ALA A 50 9.61 -17.35 -9.91
CA ALA A 50 10.15 -18.69 -10.09
C ALA A 50 11.56 -18.67 -10.70
N PHE A 51 11.78 -17.80 -11.69
CA PHE A 51 13.10 -17.62 -12.31
C PHE A 51 14.14 -17.04 -11.34
N LEU A 52 13.76 -16.07 -10.51
CA LEU A 52 14.66 -15.45 -9.51
C LEU A 52 14.88 -16.34 -8.28
N GLY A 53 14.14 -17.44 -8.15
CA GLY A 53 14.22 -18.34 -7.00
C GLY A 53 13.67 -17.72 -5.71
N ASP A 54 12.82 -16.70 -5.81
CA ASP A 54 12.20 -16.04 -4.67
C ASP A 54 10.69 -16.33 -4.58
N GLY A 55 10.15 -16.22 -3.36
CA GLY A 55 8.73 -16.44 -3.08
C GLY A 55 7.88 -15.18 -3.28
N PRO A 56 6.55 -15.30 -3.33
CA PRO A 56 5.67 -14.14 -3.31
C PRO A 56 5.87 -13.36 -2.00
N ILE A 57 6.14 -12.05 -2.12
CA ILE A 57 6.28 -11.15 -0.97
C ILE A 57 5.01 -10.32 -0.85
N ASP A 58 4.44 -10.29 0.35
CA ASP A 58 3.32 -9.43 0.70
C ASP A 58 3.69 -7.94 0.57
N TRP A 59 2.84 -7.17 -0.09
CA TRP A 59 3.13 -5.77 -0.39
C TRP A 59 3.16 -4.90 0.88
N HIS A 60 2.42 -5.24 1.95
CA HIS A 60 2.49 -4.49 3.20
C HIS A 60 3.88 -4.63 3.83
N SER A 61 4.52 -5.79 3.68
CA SER A 61 5.88 -6.04 4.19
C SER A 61 6.91 -5.16 3.48
N ASN A 62 6.84 -5.07 2.15
CA ASN A 62 7.72 -4.18 1.36
C ASN A 62 7.46 -2.69 1.66
N LEU A 63 6.19 -2.28 1.79
CA LEU A 63 5.86 -0.90 2.13
C LEU A 63 6.44 -0.52 3.50
N ARG A 64 6.33 -1.39 4.51
CA ARG A 64 6.90 -1.14 5.84
C ARG A 64 8.42 -1.02 5.78
N LEU A 65 9.10 -1.84 4.98
CA LEU A 65 10.54 -1.75 4.79
C LEU A 65 10.95 -0.36 4.29
N VAL A 66 10.28 0.14 3.25
CA VAL A 66 10.55 1.47 2.70
C VAL A 66 10.25 2.58 3.70
N LEU A 67 9.06 2.58 4.31
CA LEU A 67 8.67 3.62 5.26
C LEU A 67 9.60 3.70 6.48
N ASN A 68 10.06 2.55 6.98
CA ASN A 68 11.01 2.51 8.08
C ASN A 68 12.41 2.99 7.66
N ALA A 69 12.82 2.71 6.42
CA ALA A 69 14.09 3.22 5.88
C ALA A 69 14.05 4.75 5.75
N GLU A 70 13.00 5.32 5.17
CA GLU A 70 12.82 6.77 5.05
C GLU A 70 12.79 7.45 6.43
N LYS A 71 12.05 6.89 7.40
CA LYS A 71 12.00 7.41 8.77
C LYS A 71 13.38 7.47 9.45
N ALA A 72 14.30 6.58 9.08
CA ALA A 72 15.65 6.56 9.61
C ALA A 72 16.58 7.61 8.97
N LEU A 73 16.22 8.14 7.78
CA LEU A 73 17.01 9.11 7.03
C LEU A 73 16.65 10.57 7.34
N GLY A 74 15.43 10.85 7.81
CA GLY A 74 14.96 12.19 8.19
C GLY A 74 14.29 12.93 7.03
#